data_AF-A0A1R1X5K0-F1
#
_entry.id   AF-A0A1R1X5K0-F1
#
_cell.length_a   1.000
_cell.length_b   1.000
_cell.length_c   1.000
_cell.angle_alpha   90.00
_cell.angle_beta   90.00
_cell.angle_gamma   90.00
#
_symmetry.space_group_name_H-M   'P 1'
#
loop_
_entity.id
_entity.type
_entity.pdbx_description
1 polymer ?
#
loop_
_entity_poly.entity_id
_entity_poly.type
_entity_poly.pdbx_seq_one_letter_code
_entity_poly.pdbx_strand_id
1 'polypeptide(L)'
;MAQTRVPESEKLCQAVALGNECEKIGECKNSHDLLKFLESKPPDILEECPLYNIYGKCPHGYKCRASKSHTDGEGKLKINDELASKDIVTQFNFISIDTRKALRSKTYDFSKTIEQKKIFEDRKNNASKDPASNGTSEQPTVDGTTSLVEKESKPIKKKAVDFKGKTYLAPLTTVGNMPFRRICKEFGVDITCSEMAMASNILQGTNSEWALLRRHASEDIFGVQICGNNFDQLVSTSELISKECNVDFIDLNVGCPIDLVYEKGSGSGMFKSLNKMYGIVNAMNNVAECPITVKYRTGINNKHPLAVKVTQRLDEIGVQLGIVHGRSRLQRYSKLADWSYIKEVKESAGSMQIFGI
;
A
#
# COMPACT_ATOMS: atom_id res chain seq x y z
N MET A 1 22.83 -14.03 -14.31
CA MET A 1 24.04 -14.09 -13.47
C MET A 1 23.71 -13.49 -12.12
N ALA A 2 23.82 -14.25 -11.03
CA ALA A 2 23.63 -13.70 -9.69
C ALA A 2 24.74 -12.67 -9.45
N GLN A 3 24.40 -11.39 -9.28
CA GLN A 3 25.37 -10.38 -8.84
C GLN A 3 25.90 -10.84 -7.48
N THR A 4 27.17 -11.23 -7.43
CA THR A 4 27.89 -11.44 -6.19
C THR A 4 27.78 -10.16 -5.37
N ARG A 5 27.19 -10.26 -4.17
CA ARG A 5 27.06 -9.10 -3.28
C ARG A 5 28.47 -8.61 -2.94
N VAL A 6 28.76 -7.36 -3.28
CA VAL A 6 29.99 -6.67 -2.86
C VAL A 6 30.08 -6.73 -1.32
N PRO A 7 31.21 -7.20 -0.75
CA PRO A 7 31.46 -7.20 0.69
C PRO A 7 31.21 -5.81 1.33
N GLU A 8 30.73 -5.77 2.57
CA GLU A 8 30.51 -4.49 3.27
C GLU A 8 31.81 -3.68 3.40
N SER A 9 32.94 -4.37 3.64
CA SER A 9 34.28 -3.78 3.72
C SER A 9 34.75 -3.09 2.44
N GLU A 10 34.13 -3.39 1.29
CA GLU A 10 34.43 -2.75 0.01
C GLU A 10 33.45 -1.63 -0.34
N LYS A 11 32.32 -1.54 0.37
CA LYS A 11 31.38 -0.44 0.21
C LYS A 11 31.90 0.76 0.97
N LEU A 12 31.97 1.92 0.31
CA LEU A 12 32.34 3.16 0.98
C LEU A 12 31.33 3.52 2.08
N CYS A 13 31.84 3.94 3.23
CA CYS A 13 31.07 4.44 4.36
C CYS A 13 30.18 5.61 3.92
N GLN A 14 28.96 5.68 4.46
CA GLN A 14 28.00 6.71 4.03
C GLN A 14 28.44 8.13 4.45
N ALA A 15 29.03 8.30 5.63
CA ALA A 15 29.56 9.60 6.06
C ALA A 15 30.67 10.08 5.13
N VAL A 16 31.66 9.22 4.87
CA VAL A 16 32.77 9.50 3.94
C VAL A 16 32.27 9.77 2.52
N ALA A 17 31.29 9.01 2.06
CA ALA A 17 30.68 9.22 0.75
C ALA A 17 30.03 10.60 0.62
N LEU A 18 29.58 11.20 1.73
CA LEU A 18 29.00 12.53 1.78
C LEU A 18 30.04 13.62 2.09
N GLY A 19 31.34 13.28 2.21
CA GLY A 19 32.39 14.22 2.56
C GLY A 19 32.51 14.51 4.06
N ASN A 20 31.84 13.73 4.91
CA ASN A 20 31.83 13.90 6.36
C ASN A 20 32.73 12.87 7.07
N GLU A 21 33.14 13.20 8.29
CA GLU A 21 33.81 12.27 9.20
C GLU A 21 32.82 11.20 9.70
N CYS A 22 33.31 9.97 9.88
CA CYS A 22 32.48 8.89 10.41
C CYS A 22 32.60 8.85 11.95
N GLU A 23 31.48 9.08 12.65
CA GLU A 23 31.43 9.01 14.12
C GLU A 23 31.65 7.60 14.69
N LYS A 24 31.67 6.57 13.83
CA LYS A 24 31.83 5.15 14.21
C LYS A 24 33.14 4.56 13.70
N ILE A 25 34.19 5.36 13.57
CA ILE A 25 35.52 4.88 13.20
C ILE A 25 35.94 3.77 14.18
N GLY A 26 36.36 2.62 13.63
CA GLY A 26 36.70 1.41 14.39
C GLY A 26 35.59 0.35 14.47
N GLU A 27 34.32 0.75 14.51
CA GLU A 27 33.16 -0.17 14.54
C GLU A 27 32.42 -0.24 13.20
N CYS A 28 32.64 0.74 12.32
CA CYS A 28 31.99 0.83 11.04
C CYS A 28 32.50 -0.26 10.08
N LYS A 29 31.58 -1.09 9.60
CA LYS A 29 31.86 -2.24 8.72
C LYS A 29 32.20 -1.86 7.26
N ASN A 30 32.05 -0.58 6.91
CA ASN A 30 32.25 -0.07 5.56
C ASN A 30 33.66 0.54 5.41
N SER A 31 34.17 0.60 4.17
CA SER A 31 35.46 1.24 3.86
C SER A 31 35.43 2.75 4.14
N HIS A 32 36.53 3.30 4.65
CA HIS A 32 36.76 4.75 4.74
C HIS A 32 37.81 5.24 3.74
N ASP A 33 38.32 4.36 2.87
CA ASP A 33 39.29 4.68 1.84
C ASP A 33 38.59 5.28 0.62
N LEU A 34 38.46 6.62 0.63
CA LEU A 34 37.81 7.37 -0.45
C LEU A 34 38.60 7.28 -1.76
N LEU A 35 39.94 7.34 -1.70
CA LEU A 35 40.78 7.34 -2.90
C LEU A 35 40.64 6.02 -3.66
N LYS A 36 40.78 4.89 -2.96
CA LYS A 36 40.58 3.55 -3.54
C LYS A 36 39.17 3.37 -4.08
N PHE A 37 38.16 3.94 -3.42
CA PHE A 37 36.80 3.91 -3.94
C PHE A 37 36.70 4.70 -5.26
N LEU A 38 37.25 5.92 -5.33
CA LEU A 38 37.20 6.74 -6.54
C LEU A 38 37.95 6.11 -7.72
N GLU A 39 39.07 5.44 -7.48
CA GLU A 39 39.82 4.68 -8.50
C GLU A 39 39.03 3.50 -9.08
N SER A 40 38.30 2.78 -8.23
CA SER A 40 37.48 1.63 -8.64
C SER A 40 36.06 2.00 -9.08
N LYS A 41 35.68 3.27 -8.93
CA LYS A 41 34.34 3.75 -9.23
C LYS A 41 34.10 3.71 -10.74
N PRO A 42 33.00 3.09 -11.21
CA PRO A 42 32.63 3.14 -12.61
C PRO A 42 32.39 4.58 -13.09
N PRO A 43 32.61 4.87 -14.39
CA PRO A 43 32.37 6.20 -14.94
C PRO A 43 30.96 6.73 -14.65
N ASP A 44 30.86 8.05 -14.49
CA ASP A 44 29.57 8.73 -14.41
C ASP A 44 28.77 8.46 -15.70
N ILE A 45 27.46 8.26 -15.55
CA ILE A 45 26.52 7.91 -16.64
C ILE A 45 25.59 9.08 -16.97
N LEU A 46 25.58 10.12 -16.16
CA LEU A 46 24.84 11.35 -16.38
C LEU A 46 25.80 12.52 -16.38
N GLU A 47 25.55 13.49 -17.26
CA GLU A 47 26.30 14.74 -17.31
C GLU A 47 25.99 15.62 -16.09
N GLU A 48 24.73 15.66 -15.66
CA GLU A 48 24.26 16.40 -14.49
C GLU A 48 23.58 15.49 -13.47
N CYS A 49 23.72 15.84 -12.19
CA CYS A 49 23.05 15.15 -11.10
C CYS A 49 21.68 15.78 -10.80
N PRO A 50 20.57 15.10 -11.11
CA PRO A 50 19.24 15.67 -10.85
C PRO A 50 19.00 15.90 -9.36
N LEU A 51 19.59 15.09 -8.48
CA LEU A 51 19.44 15.27 -7.04
C LEU A 51 20.18 16.51 -6.53
N TYR A 52 21.37 16.80 -7.06
CA TYR A 52 22.09 18.04 -6.71
C TYR A 52 21.34 19.27 -7.21
N ASN A 53 20.85 19.23 -8.46
CA ASN A 53 20.10 20.34 -9.04
C ASN A 53 18.80 20.64 -8.29
N ILE A 54 18.17 19.62 -7.69
CA ILE A 54 16.95 19.80 -6.89
C ILE A 54 17.27 20.24 -5.45
N TYR A 55 18.18 19.53 -4.76
CA TYR A 55 18.36 19.68 -3.31
C TYR A 55 19.56 20.55 -2.92
N GLY A 56 20.36 21.00 -3.88
CA GLY A 56 21.64 21.69 -3.64
C GLY A 56 22.74 20.80 -3.05
N LYS A 57 22.44 19.54 -2.73
CA LYS A 57 23.37 18.53 -2.23
C LYS A 57 22.95 17.15 -2.72
N CYS A 58 23.92 16.29 -3.03
CA CYS A 58 23.62 14.93 -3.46
C CYS A 58 23.62 13.95 -2.26
N PRO A 59 22.53 13.22 -1.96
CA PRO A 59 22.50 12.24 -0.87
C PRO A 59 23.37 10.99 -1.14
N HIS A 60 23.92 10.87 -2.35
CA HIS A 60 24.88 9.83 -2.71
C HIS A 60 26.34 10.33 -2.69
N GLY A 61 26.56 11.65 -2.66
CA GLY A 61 27.89 12.27 -2.70
C GLY A 61 28.82 11.62 -3.71
N TYR A 62 30.00 11.15 -3.29
CA TYR A 62 30.99 10.50 -4.16
C TYR A 62 30.49 9.21 -4.83
N LYS A 63 29.48 8.54 -4.28
CA LYS A 63 28.88 7.34 -4.90
C LYS A 63 27.97 7.68 -6.09
N CYS A 64 27.56 8.93 -6.24
CA CYS A 64 26.68 9.38 -7.31
C CYS A 64 27.28 9.06 -8.69
N ARG A 65 26.48 8.51 -9.63
CA ARG A 65 26.91 8.27 -11.02
C ARG A 65 26.81 9.51 -11.92
N ALA A 66 26.87 10.68 -11.29
CA ALA A 66 26.90 12.02 -11.88
C ALA A 66 27.75 12.96 -11.01
N SER A 67 28.67 12.39 -10.23
CA SER A 67 29.43 13.12 -9.19
C SER A 67 30.23 14.29 -9.74
N LYS A 68 30.77 14.17 -10.96
CA LYS A 68 31.58 15.21 -11.61
C LYS A 68 30.85 16.55 -11.73
N SER A 69 29.51 16.51 -11.91
CA SER A 69 28.68 17.72 -11.97
C SER A 69 28.64 18.50 -10.67
N HIS A 70 28.86 17.84 -9.53
CA HIS A 70 28.79 18.42 -8.19
C HIS A 70 30.05 18.15 -7.37
N THR A 71 31.20 18.09 -8.04
CA THR A 71 32.53 18.21 -7.43
C THR A 71 33.25 19.44 -7.97
N ASP A 72 34.10 20.07 -7.17
CA ASP A 72 34.95 21.18 -7.59
C ASP A 72 36.24 20.72 -8.28
N GLY A 73 37.12 21.67 -8.63
CA GLY A 73 38.39 21.39 -9.29
C GLY A 73 39.40 20.62 -8.42
N GLU A 74 39.19 20.58 -7.10
CA GLU A 74 39.97 19.80 -6.14
C GLU A 74 39.34 18.42 -5.87
N GLY A 75 38.17 18.15 -6.47
CA GLY A 75 37.43 16.91 -6.27
C GLY A 75 36.57 16.90 -5.00
N LYS A 76 36.35 18.03 -4.31
CA LYS A 76 35.46 18.11 -3.15
C LYS A 76 34.00 18.25 -3.58
N LEU A 77 33.07 17.70 -2.81
CA LEU A 77 31.63 17.83 -3.07
C LEU A 77 31.18 19.28 -2.94
N LYS A 78 30.50 19.78 -3.98
CA LYS A 78 29.84 21.09 -3.95
C LYS A 78 28.57 21.02 -3.13
N ILE A 79 28.25 22.13 -2.47
CA ILE A 79 26.96 22.40 -1.84
C ILE A 79 26.45 23.72 -2.41
N ASN A 80 25.21 23.74 -2.88
CA ASN A 80 24.49 24.97 -3.17
C ASN A 80 23.64 25.30 -1.93
N ASP A 81 24.12 26.24 -1.11
CA ASP A 81 23.50 26.61 0.17
C ASP A 81 22.09 27.18 0.01
N GLU A 82 21.82 27.89 -1.08
CA GLU A 82 20.49 28.44 -1.37
C GLU A 82 19.46 27.32 -1.56
N LEU A 83 19.81 26.27 -2.31
CA LEU A 83 18.93 25.13 -2.49
C LEU A 83 18.91 24.20 -1.27
N ALA A 84 20.06 23.99 -0.64
CA ALA A 84 20.19 23.09 0.51
C ALA A 84 19.46 23.59 1.76
N SER A 85 19.23 24.91 1.87
CA SER A 85 18.46 25.53 2.96
C SER A 85 16.94 25.43 2.79
N LYS A 86 16.43 25.07 1.59
CA LYS A 86 14.98 25.02 1.30
C LYS A 86 14.24 23.81 1.87
N ASP A 87 14.92 22.92 2.60
CA ASP A 87 14.39 21.67 3.21
C ASP A 87 13.35 20.94 2.35
N ILE A 88 13.70 20.70 1.08
CA ILE A 88 12.77 20.18 0.09
C ILE A 88 12.50 18.69 0.38
N VAL A 89 11.31 18.40 0.93
CA VAL A 89 10.83 17.02 1.15
C VAL A 89 9.93 16.61 0.00
N THR A 90 10.40 15.67 -0.81
CA THR A 90 9.64 15.14 -1.96
C THR A 90 9.06 13.76 -1.73
N GLN A 91 9.54 13.03 -0.72
CA GLN A 91 9.15 11.63 -0.46
C GLN A 91 8.70 11.45 0.98
N PHE A 92 7.64 10.67 1.16
CA PHE A 92 7.02 10.40 2.46
C PHE A 92 6.91 8.89 2.72
N ASN A 93 6.45 8.54 3.92
CA ASN A 93 6.13 7.17 4.38
C ASN A 93 7.38 6.29 4.54
N PHE A 94 8.46 6.86 5.06
CA PHE A 94 9.60 6.08 5.53
C PHE A 94 9.29 5.49 6.90
N ILE A 95 9.46 4.17 7.05
CA ILE A 95 9.38 3.55 8.37
C ILE A 95 10.55 4.00 9.25
N SER A 96 10.23 4.54 10.43
CA SER A 96 11.23 4.92 11.42
C SER A 96 11.96 3.68 11.98
N ILE A 97 13.16 3.88 12.52
CA ILE A 97 13.91 2.78 13.16
C ILE A 97 13.14 2.24 14.37
N ASP A 98 12.49 3.13 15.14
CA ASP A 98 11.79 2.75 16.36
C ASP A 98 10.48 2.03 16.08
N THR A 99 9.70 2.50 15.10
CA THR A 99 8.53 1.78 14.57
C THR A 99 8.94 0.39 14.10
N ARG A 100 10.04 0.28 13.33
CA ARG A 100 10.53 -1.03 12.86
C ARG A 100 10.93 -1.94 14.01
N LYS A 101 11.64 -1.42 15.02
CA LYS A 101 12.01 -2.19 16.21
C LYS A 101 10.75 -2.68 16.93
N ALA A 102 9.80 -1.78 17.20
CA ALA A 102 8.56 -2.09 17.89
C ALA A 102 7.71 -3.16 17.18
N LEU A 103 7.64 -3.12 15.85
CA LEU A 103 6.97 -4.16 15.06
C LEU A 103 7.66 -5.52 15.22
N ARG A 104 9.00 -5.56 15.15
CA ARG A 104 9.78 -6.80 15.27
C ARG A 104 9.76 -7.39 16.68
N SER A 105 9.77 -6.54 17.71
CA SER A 105 9.63 -6.95 19.11
C SER A 105 8.18 -7.20 19.53
N LYS A 106 7.19 -6.98 18.63
CA LYS A 106 5.75 -7.08 18.91
C LYS A 106 5.28 -6.17 20.06
N THR A 107 5.90 -5.00 20.19
CA THR A 107 5.58 -3.98 21.20
C THR A 107 4.90 -2.74 20.60
N TYR A 108 4.62 -2.73 19.30
CA TYR A 108 3.88 -1.64 18.66
C TYR A 108 2.43 -1.62 19.16
N ASP A 109 1.88 -0.41 19.36
CA ASP A 109 0.54 -0.22 19.88
C ASP A 109 -0.54 -0.47 18.80
N PHE A 110 -1.29 -1.56 18.99
CA PHE A 110 -2.45 -1.95 18.19
C PHE A 110 -3.75 -1.95 19.00
N SER A 111 -3.89 -1.01 19.94
CA SER A 111 -5.04 -0.94 20.84
C SER A 111 -6.39 -0.90 20.11
N LYS A 112 -6.51 -0.13 19.01
CA LYS A 112 -7.77 -0.06 18.24
C LYS A 112 -8.09 -1.42 17.61
N THR A 113 -7.08 -2.12 17.07
CA THR A 113 -7.26 -3.46 16.51
C THR A 113 -7.67 -4.49 17.56
N ILE A 114 -7.06 -4.45 18.74
CA ILE A 114 -7.39 -5.35 19.86
C ILE A 114 -8.85 -5.15 20.29
N GLU A 115 -9.32 -3.91 20.35
CA GLU A 115 -10.72 -3.59 20.63
C GLU A 115 -11.66 -4.14 19.56
N GLN A 116 -11.38 -3.87 18.28
CA GLN A 116 -12.22 -4.38 17.18
C GLN A 116 -12.23 -5.91 17.10
N LYS A 117 -11.14 -6.58 17.49
CA LYS A 117 -11.09 -8.05 17.52
C LYS A 117 -12.12 -8.63 18.49
N LYS A 118 -12.25 -8.06 19.68
CA LYS A 118 -13.26 -8.49 20.67
C LYS A 118 -14.67 -8.38 20.09
N ILE A 119 -14.98 -7.24 19.47
CA ILE A 119 -16.28 -7.00 18.80
C ILE A 119 -16.53 -8.02 17.68
N PHE A 120 -15.51 -8.31 16.88
CA PHE A 120 -15.61 -9.26 15.77
C PHE A 120 -15.84 -10.70 16.26
N GLU A 121 -15.15 -11.12 17.32
CA GLU A 121 -15.29 -12.45 17.93
C GLU A 121 -16.66 -12.62 18.61
N ASP A 122 -17.14 -11.59 19.34
CA ASP A 122 -18.46 -11.60 19.97
C ASP A 122 -19.59 -11.76 18.94
N ARG A 123 -19.51 -11.02 17.82
CA ARG A 123 -20.47 -11.17 16.70
C ARG A 123 -20.47 -12.57 16.12
N LYS A 124 -19.29 -13.18 15.95
CA LYS A 124 -19.17 -14.54 15.43
C LYS A 124 -19.79 -15.56 16.39
N ASN A 125 -19.57 -15.40 17.70
CA ASN A 125 -20.12 -16.27 18.73
C ASN A 125 -21.64 -16.17 18.83
N ASN A 126 -22.19 -14.95 18.68
CA ASN A 126 -23.64 -14.74 18.72
C ASN A 126 -24.35 -15.26 17.46
N ALA A 127 -23.76 -15.07 16.27
CA ALA A 127 -24.30 -15.63 15.03
C ALA A 127 -24.28 -17.17 15.00
N SER A 128 -23.44 -17.81 15.82
CA SER A 128 -23.35 -19.27 15.93
C SER A 128 -24.36 -19.87 16.92
N LYS A 129 -25.14 -19.04 17.64
CA LYS A 129 -26.13 -19.47 18.65
C LYS A 129 -27.57 -19.45 18.16
N ASP A 130 -27.84 -19.02 16.93
CA ASP A 130 -29.16 -19.13 16.31
C ASP A 130 -29.40 -20.58 15.79
N PRO A 131 -30.38 -21.34 16.31
CA PRO A 131 -30.55 -22.76 15.97
C PRO A 131 -31.21 -23.04 14.61
N ALA A 132 -31.43 -22.04 13.75
CA ALA A 132 -32.25 -22.17 12.55
C ALA A 132 -31.43 -22.33 11.25
N SER A 133 -30.54 -23.33 11.17
CA SER A 133 -30.05 -23.83 9.87
C SER A 133 -29.36 -25.19 9.97
N ASN A 134 -30.09 -26.24 10.37
CA ASN A 134 -29.74 -27.61 10.03
C ASN A 134 -30.87 -28.20 9.17
N GLY A 135 -30.69 -28.13 7.85
CA GLY A 135 -31.62 -28.65 6.85
C GLY A 135 -30.94 -28.67 5.48
N THR A 136 -31.10 -29.78 4.79
CA THR A 136 -30.46 -30.24 3.55
C THR A 136 -30.65 -29.33 2.32
N SER A 137 -29.76 -29.53 1.35
CA SER A 137 -29.74 -29.04 -0.04
C SER A 137 -31.08 -28.57 -0.64
N GLU A 138 -31.15 -27.30 -1.06
CA GLU A 138 -31.55 -26.79 -2.39
C GLU A 138 -31.85 -25.28 -2.31
N GLN A 139 -31.30 -24.52 -3.27
CA GLN A 139 -31.55 -23.10 -3.60
C GLN A 139 -31.39 -22.02 -2.50
N PRO A 140 -30.73 -20.87 -2.80
CA PRO A 140 -30.67 -19.76 -1.84
C PRO A 140 -31.90 -18.86 -2.02
N THR A 141 -32.98 -19.17 -1.30
CA THR A 141 -34.02 -18.19 -0.96
C THR A 141 -34.11 -18.11 0.55
N VAL A 142 -33.63 -17.02 1.16
CA VAL A 142 -34.10 -16.61 2.49
C VAL A 142 -33.96 -15.10 2.63
N ASP A 143 -35.10 -14.42 2.53
CA ASP A 143 -35.35 -13.11 3.12
C ASP A 143 -35.21 -13.23 4.65
N GLY A 144 -34.47 -12.31 5.26
CA GLY A 144 -34.21 -12.35 6.70
C GLY A 144 -33.54 -11.07 7.16
N THR A 145 -34.28 -9.97 7.16
CA THR A 145 -33.89 -8.68 7.74
C THR A 145 -33.83 -8.83 9.27
N THR A 146 -32.71 -9.29 9.81
CA THR A 146 -32.43 -9.20 11.26
C THR A 146 -31.66 -7.92 11.55
N SER A 147 -32.41 -6.89 11.92
CA SER A 147 -31.88 -5.64 12.49
C SER A 147 -31.32 -5.92 13.89
N LEU A 148 -30.02 -6.23 13.98
CA LEU A 148 -29.32 -6.27 15.26
C LEU A 148 -28.76 -4.88 15.56
N VAL A 149 -29.27 -4.30 16.64
CA VAL A 149 -28.97 -2.98 17.20
C VAL A 149 -27.47 -2.70 17.19
N GLU A 150 -27.06 -1.72 16.38
CA GLU A 150 -25.71 -1.22 16.29
C GLU A 150 -25.36 -0.47 17.59
N LYS A 151 -24.49 -1.04 18.42
CA LYS A 151 -23.71 -0.21 19.35
C LYS A 151 -22.73 0.59 18.51
N GLU A 152 -23.14 1.79 18.14
CA GLU A 152 -22.33 2.76 17.41
C GLU A 152 -21.01 3.00 18.15
N SER A 153 -19.92 2.41 17.63
CA SER A 153 -18.60 2.97 17.86
C SER A 153 -18.61 4.37 17.28
N LYS A 154 -18.32 5.40 18.09
CA LYS A 154 -18.28 6.80 17.62
C LYS A 154 -17.52 6.86 16.30
N PRO A 155 -18.16 7.29 15.19
CA PRO A 155 -17.54 7.23 13.88
C PRO A 155 -16.29 8.10 13.88
N ILE A 156 -15.13 7.49 13.61
CA ILE A 156 -13.90 8.25 13.34
C ILE A 156 -14.23 9.19 12.18
N LYS A 157 -14.09 10.50 12.38
CA LYS A 157 -14.27 11.48 11.31
C LYS A 157 -13.13 11.28 10.31
N LYS A 158 -13.44 10.59 9.21
CA LYS A 158 -12.46 10.26 8.18
C LYS A 158 -12.08 11.48 7.38
N LYS A 159 -10.84 11.50 6.90
CA LYS A 159 -10.41 12.43 5.84
C LYS A 159 -11.38 12.32 4.67
N ALA A 160 -12.00 13.42 4.27
CA ALA A 160 -12.84 13.45 3.09
C ALA A 160 -11.95 13.39 1.85
N VAL A 161 -12.26 12.48 0.93
CA VAL A 161 -11.58 12.38 -0.37
C VAL A 161 -12.63 12.48 -1.46
N ASP A 162 -12.46 13.44 -2.36
CA ASP A 162 -13.32 13.56 -3.54
C ASP A 162 -12.77 12.69 -4.67
N PHE A 163 -13.46 11.61 -4.98
CA PHE A 163 -13.12 10.72 -6.10
C PHE A 163 -13.87 11.07 -7.39
N LYS A 164 -14.82 12.02 -7.36
CA LYS A 164 -15.77 12.23 -8.46
C LYS A 164 -15.10 12.86 -9.68
N GLY A 165 -15.35 12.28 -10.86
CA GLY A 165 -14.86 12.82 -12.14
C GLY A 165 -13.35 12.77 -12.33
N LYS A 166 -12.64 12.01 -11.49
CA LYS A 166 -11.19 11.88 -11.50
C LYS A 166 -10.74 10.65 -12.27
N THR A 167 -9.53 10.70 -12.80
CA THR A 167 -8.82 9.55 -13.38
C THR A 167 -8.06 8.79 -12.30
N TYR A 168 -8.03 7.46 -12.40
CA TYR A 168 -7.42 6.60 -11.38
C TYR A 168 -6.37 5.68 -12.00
N LEU A 169 -5.12 5.80 -11.56
CA LEU A 169 -4.07 4.86 -11.92
C LEU A 169 -4.26 3.57 -11.11
N ALA A 170 -4.62 2.50 -11.81
CA ALA A 170 -4.79 1.19 -11.17
C ALA A 170 -3.52 0.76 -10.41
N PRO A 171 -3.64 0.06 -9.27
CA PRO A 171 -2.50 -0.56 -8.61
C PRO A 171 -1.98 -1.71 -9.48
N LEU A 172 -0.74 -1.59 -9.95
CA LEU A 172 -0.10 -2.52 -10.86
C LEU A 172 1.12 -3.16 -10.19
N THR A 173 1.01 -4.41 -9.77
CA THR A 173 2.16 -5.15 -9.21
C THR A 173 3.32 -5.21 -10.21
N THR A 174 4.55 -5.07 -9.72
CA THR A 174 5.85 -5.03 -10.41
C THR A 174 6.16 -3.80 -11.27
N VAL A 175 5.18 -2.95 -11.58
CA VAL A 175 5.38 -1.77 -12.45
C VAL A 175 4.88 -0.46 -11.84
N GLY A 176 3.89 -0.50 -10.94
CA GLY A 176 3.24 0.65 -10.32
C GLY A 176 4.06 1.33 -9.20
N ASN A 177 5.39 1.26 -9.28
CA ASN A 177 6.28 1.88 -8.30
C ASN A 177 6.20 3.41 -8.35
N MET A 178 6.68 4.07 -7.29
CA MET A 178 6.57 5.53 -7.16
C MET A 178 7.13 6.31 -8.37
N PRO A 179 8.32 5.99 -8.93
CA PRO A 179 8.79 6.61 -10.17
C PRO A 179 7.81 6.53 -11.34
N PHE A 180 7.21 5.36 -11.59
CA PHE A 180 6.22 5.20 -12.66
C PHE A 180 4.97 6.04 -12.40
N ARG A 181 4.44 6.03 -11.16
CA ARG A 181 3.26 6.83 -10.80
C ARG A 181 3.51 8.32 -10.95
N ARG A 182 4.72 8.80 -10.66
CA ARG A 182 5.12 10.20 -10.89
C ARG A 182 5.06 10.58 -12.36
N ILE A 183 5.57 9.72 -13.25
CA ILE A 183 5.44 9.93 -14.69
C ILE A 183 3.94 10.03 -15.04
N CYS A 184 3.10 9.12 -14.56
CA CYS A 184 1.66 9.20 -14.79
C CYS A 184 1.02 10.50 -14.28
N LYS A 185 1.51 11.09 -13.17
CA LYS A 185 1.07 12.40 -12.69
C LYS A 185 1.42 13.51 -13.68
N GLU A 186 2.58 13.46 -14.33
CA GLU A 186 2.96 14.40 -15.40
C GLU A 186 2.05 14.27 -16.64
N PHE A 187 1.51 13.07 -16.89
CA PHE A 187 0.50 12.82 -17.93
C PHE A 187 -0.94 13.11 -17.48
N GLY A 188 -1.14 13.69 -16.29
CA GLY A 188 -2.44 14.20 -15.84
C GLY A 188 -3.32 13.21 -15.08
N VAL A 189 -2.79 12.10 -14.55
CA VAL A 189 -3.62 11.25 -13.68
C VAL A 189 -3.95 11.96 -12.36
N ASP A 190 -5.18 11.84 -11.87
CA ASP A 190 -5.59 12.51 -10.64
C ASP A 190 -5.21 11.71 -9.39
N ILE A 191 -5.60 10.43 -9.38
CA ILE A 191 -5.46 9.53 -8.23
C ILE A 191 -4.42 8.44 -8.54
N THR A 192 -3.50 8.23 -7.60
CA THR A 192 -2.52 7.15 -7.66
C THR A 192 -2.70 6.18 -6.51
N CYS A 193 -2.30 4.93 -6.73
CA CYS A 193 -2.34 3.88 -5.73
C CYS A 193 -1.04 3.08 -5.76
N SER A 194 -0.55 2.67 -4.59
CA SER A 194 0.64 1.83 -4.50
C SER A 194 0.46 0.51 -5.24
N GLU A 195 1.57 -0.18 -5.48
CA GLU A 195 1.50 -1.61 -5.77
C GLU A 195 0.84 -2.36 -4.61
N MET A 196 0.37 -3.58 -4.91
CA MET A 196 -0.20 -4.46 -3.89
C MET A 196 0.86 -4.85 -2.86
N ALA A 197 0.70 -4.39 -1.63
CA ALA A 197 1.57 -4.73 -0.51
C ALA A 197 0.96 -5.84 0.36
N MET A 198 1.75 -6.83 0.77
CA MET A 198 1.34 -7.89 1.68
C MET A 198 1.29 -7.38 3.12
N ALA A 199 0.11 -7.37 3.72
CA ALA A 199 -0.11 -6.88 5.09
C ALA A 199 0.83 -7.53 6.12
N SER A 200 1.05 -8.84 6.00
CA SER A 200 1.99 -9.58 6.85
C SER A 200 3.42 -9.05 6.80
N ASN A 201 3.89 -8.62 5.63
CA ASN A 201 5.26 -8.16 5.42
C ASN A 201 5.45 -6.71 5.91
N ILE A 202 4.40 -5.89 5.80
CA ILE A 202 4.37 -4.55 6.39
C ILE A 202 4.53 -4.67 7.91
N LEU A 203 3.75 -5.54 8.56
CA LEU A 203 3.82 -5.79 10.00
C LEU A 203 5.15 -6.39 10.47
N GLN A 204 5.91 -7.05 9.60
CA GLN A 204 7.27 -7.53 9.90
C GLN A 204 8.34 -6.43 9.78
N GLY A 205 7.97 -5.23 9.31
CA GLY A 205 8.90 -4.14 9.06
C GLY A 205 9.88 -4.45 7.92
N THR A 206 9.44 -5.22 6.92
CA THR A 206 10.26 -5.60 5.77
C THR A 206 10.47 -4.40 4.85
N ASN A 207 11.74 -4.02 4.63
CA ASN A 207 12.08 -2.78 3.90
C ASN A 207 11.54 -2.75 2.47
N SER A 208 11.57 -3.87 1.76
CA SER A 208 11.05 -3.94 0.38
C SER A 208 9.56 -3.70 0.32
N GLU A 209 8.81 -4.18 1.32
CA GLU A 209 7.36 -3.98 1.40
C GLU A 209 7.04 -2.52 1.72
N TRP A 210 7.72 -1.95 2.71
CA TRP A 210 7.56 -0.54 3.09
C TRP A 210 7.95 0.43 1.98
N ALA A 211 8.83 0.02 1.06
CA ALA A 211 9.14 0.85 -0.12
C ALA A 211 7.93 1.05 -1.04
N LEU A 212 6.95 0.13 -1.06
CA LEU A 212 5.73 0.24 -1.85
C LEU A 212 4.81 1.35 -1.34
N LEU A 213 4.85 1.62 -0.03
CA LEU A 213 4.01 2.60 0.66
C LEU A 213 4.47 4.04 0.45
N ARG A 214 5.63 4.25 -0.20
CA ARG A 214 6.20 5.58 -0.41
C ARG A 214 5.31 6.42 -1.31
N ARG A 215 5.10 7.66 -0.89
CA ARG A 215 4.41 8.73 -1.61
C ARG A 215 5.41 9.76 -2.09
N HIS A 216 5.19 10.32 -3.28
CA HIS A 216 5.87 11.52 -3.75
C HIS A 216 4.99 12.77 -3.58
N ALA A 217 5.60 13.95 -3.40
CA ALA A 217 4.91 15.23 -3.24
C ALA A 217 4.01 15.60 -4.43
N SER A 218 4.28 15.06 -5.62
CA SER A 218 3.44 15.26 -6.81
C SER A 218 2.17 14.41 -6.82
N GLU A 219 1.96 13.51 -5.86
CA GLU A 219 0.77 12.66 -5.79
C GLU A 219 -0.28 13.35 -4.91
N ASP A 220 -1.28 14.02 -5.50
CA ASP A 220 -2.30 14.79 -4.77
C ASP A 220 -3.24 13.90 -3.95
N ILE A 221 -3.73 12.82 -4.57
CA ILE A 221 -4.55 11.80 -3.93
C ILE A 221 -3.83 10.45 -4.10
N PHE A 222 -3.26 9.94 -3.01
CA PHE A 222 -2.49 8.71 -2.98
C PHE A 222 -3.07 7.72 -1.99
N GLY A 223 -3.31 6.49 -2.45
CA GLY A 223 -3.69 5.38 -1.57
C GLY A 223 -2.67 4.26 -1.52
N VAL A 224 -2.71 3.49 -0.44
CA VAL A 224 -1.92 2.25 -0.32
C VAL A 224 -2.83 1.05 -0.47
N GLN A 225 -2.53 0.17 -1.43
CA GLN A 225 -3.21 -1.10 -1.57
C GLN A 225 -2.55 -2.19 -0.72
N ILE A 226 -3.33 -2.81 0.16
CA ILE A 226 -2.90 -3.96 0.97
C ILE A 226 -3.62 -5.25 0.57
N CYS A 227 -2.97 -6.38 0.81
CA CYS A 227 -3.47 -7.72 0.53
C CYS A 227 -3.25 -8.66 1.72
N GLY A 228 -4.27 -9.46 2.03
CA GLY A 228 -4.29 -10.39 3.15
C GLY A 228 -5.63 -11.12 3.21
N ASN A 229 -5.80 -11.97 4.23
CA ASN A 229 -7.01 -12.78 4.43
C ASN A 229 -7.40 -12.91 5.91
N ASN A 230 -6.63 -12.30 6.81
CA ASN A 230 -6.70 -12.49 8.25
C ASN A 230 -7.03 -11.15 8.93
N PHE A 231 -7.88 -11.22 9.94
CA PHE A 231 -8.34 -10.06 10.70
C PHE A 231 -7.18 -9.29 11.32
N ASP A 232 -6.35 -9.95 12.13
CA ASP A 232 -5.24 -9.31 12.84
C ASP A 232 -4.28 -8.64 11.87
N GLN A 233 -4.01 -9.28 10.71
CA GLN A 233 -3.10 -8.73 9.72
C GLN A 233 -3.67 -7.47 9.06
N LEU A 234 -4.89 -7.53 8.53
CA LEU A 234 -5.45 -6.43 7.76
C LEU A 234 -5.85 -5.24 8.63
N VAL A 235 -6.42 -5.50 9.81
CA VAL A 235 -6.85 -4.44 10.73
C VAL A 235 -5.64 -3.76 11.38
N SER A 236 -4.66 -4.52 11.89
CA SER A 236 -3.41 -3.94 12.42
C SER A 236 -2.66 -3.15 11.36
N THR A 237 -2.59 -3.65 10.13
CA THR A 237 -1.93 -2.92 9.04
C THR A 237 -2.65 -1.61 8.73
N SER A 238 -3.98 -1.58 8.82
CA SER A 238 -4.76 -0.36 8.57
C SER A 238 -4.55 0.69 9.67
N GLU A 239 -4.49 0.24 10.93
CA GLU A 239 -4.13 1.08 12.07
C GLU A 239 -2.70 1.62 11.94
N LEU A 240 -1.74 0.77 11.58
CA LEU A 240 -0.34 1.14 11.37
C LEU A 240 -0.16 2.17 10.26
N ILE A 241 -0.79 1.93 9.10
CA ILE A 241 -0.72 2.87 7.97
C ILE A 241 -1.31 4.23 8.37
N SER A 242 -2.42 4.24 9.12
CA SER A 242 -3.02 5.49 9.57
C SER A 242 -2.12 6.29 10.52
N LYS A 243 -1.37 5.60 11.40
CA LYS A 243 -0.44 6.24 12.34
C LYS A 243 0.88 6.70 11.70
N GLU A 244 1.42 5.90 10.77
CA GLU A 244 2.81 6.05 10.30
C GLU A 244 2.93 6.61 8.86
N CYS A 245 1.84 6.67 8.10
CA CYS A 245 1.88 7.05 6.68
C CYS A 245 0.95 8.22 6.38
N ASN A 246 1.44 9.14 5.54
CA ASN A 246 0.65 10.13 4.85
C ASN A 246 -0.01 9.50 3.62
N VAL A 247 -1.26 9.05 3.80
CA VAL A 247 -2.11 8.48 2.75
C VAL A 247 -3.48 9.15 2.74
N ASP A 248 -4.12 9.17 1.58
CA ASP A 248 -5.47 9.68 1.41
C ASP A 248 -6.53 8.58 1.59
N PHE A 249 -6.18 7.33 1.30
CA PHE A 249 -7.04 6.17 1.51
C PHE A 249 -6.23 4.87 1.65
N ILE A 250 -6.86 3.82 2.20
CA ILE A 250 -6.32 2.46 2.24
C ILE A 250 -7.21 1.57 1.37
N ASP A 251 -6.62 0.91 0.39
CA ASP A 251 -7.32 0.02 -0.54
C ASP A 251 -7.11 -1.45 -0.16
N LEU A 252 -8.19 -2.22 -0.07
CA LEU A 252 -8.11 -3.66 0.12
C LEU A 252 -8.18 -4.39 -1.23
N ASN A 253 -7.15 -5.19 -1.52
CA ASN A 253 -7.15 -6.05 -2.69
C ASN A 253 -8.03 -7.31 -2.46
N VAL A 254 -9.17 -7.34 -3.14
CA VAL A 254 -10.12 -8.46 -3.24
C VAL A 254 -10.19 -8.99 -4.69
N GLY A 255 -9.23 -8.59 -5.54
CA GLY A 255 -9.29 -8.81 -6.99
C GLY A 255 -8.15 -9.65 -7.58
N CYS A 256 -7.02 -9.79 -6.89
CA CYS A 256 -5.84 -10.49 -7.43
C CYS A 256 -6.17 -11.95 -7.76
N PRO A 257 -6.00 -12.40 -9.02
CA PRO A 257 -6.36 -13.74 -9.46
C PRO A 257 -5.20 -14.75 -9.36
N ILE A 258 -4.01 -14.33 -8.91
CA ILE A 258 -2.81 -15.17 -8.83
C ILE A 258 -3.11 -16.36 -7.91
N ASP A 259 -2.80 -17.58 -8.37
CA ASP A 259 -3.15 -18.81 -7.67
C ASP A 259 -2.58 -18.83 -6.24
N LEU A 260 -1.30 -18.49 -6.08
CA LEU A 260 -0.62 -18.42 -4.77
C LEU A 260 -1.30 -17.47 -3.78
N VAL A 261 -1.93 -16.39 -4.26
CA VAL A 261 -2.66 -15.42 -3.42
C VAL A 261 -4.06 -15.95 -3.11
N TYR A 262 -4.74 -16.47 -4.14
CA TYR A 262 -6.09 -17.01 -4.07
C TYR A 262 -6.21 -18.26 -3.18
N GLU A 263 -5.25 -19.18 -3.27
CA GLU A 263 -5.20 -20.43 -2.50
C GLU A 263 -5.01 -20.16 -1.02
N LYS A 264 -4.22 -19.13 -0.68
CA LYS A 264 -4.12 -18.62 0.69
C LYS A 264 -5.41 -17.93 1.15
N GLY A 265 -6.39 -17.69 0.27
CA GLY A 265 -7.65 -17.01 0.62
C GLY A 265 -7.57 -15.48 0.60
N SER A 266 -6.50 -14.90 0.06
CA SER A 266 -6.33 -13.46 -0.13
C SER A 266 -6.73 -13.05 -1.56
N GLY A 267 -6.78 -11.75 -1.86
CA GLY A 267 -7.16 -11.28 -3.19
C GLY A 267 -8.57 -11.76 -3.56
N SER A 268 -8.76 -12.30 -4.76
CA SER A 268 -10.06 -12.88 -5.13
C SER A 268 -10.42 -14.16 -4.35
N GLY A 269 -9.53 -14.65 -3.47
CA GLY A 269 -9.82 -15.75 -2.55
C GLY A 269 -10.81 -15.34 -1.46
N MET A 270 -10.91 -14.04 -1.16
CA MET A 270 -11.84 -13.52 -0.15
C MET A 270 -13.32 -13.73 -0.53
N PHE A 271 -13.63 -13.89 -1.82
CA PHE A 271 -14.96 -14.28 -2.29
C PHE A 271 -15.45 -15.62 -1.73
N LYS A 272 -14.54 -16.51 -1.28
CA LYS A 272 -14.91 -17.79 -0.65
C LYS A 272 -15.54 -17.61 0.73
N SER A 273 -15.37 -16.44 1.36
CA SER A 273 -15.80 -16.20 2.74
C SER A 273 -16.26 -14.75 2.92
N LEU A 274 -17.33 -14.37 2.22
CA LEU A 274 -17.84 -12.99 2.18
C LEU A 274 -18.13 -12.41 3.57
N ASN A 275 -18.80 -13.15 4.47
CA ASN A 275 -19.10 -12.65 5.82
C ASN A 275 -17.83 -12.31 6.62
N LYS A 276 -16.79 -13.12 6.48
CA LYS A 276 -15.48 -12.84 7.08
C LYS A 276 -14.85 -11.59 6.46
N MET A 277 -14.89 -11.46 5.13
CA MET A 277 -14.39 -10.28 4.43
C MET A 277 -15.11 -9.01 4.90
N TYR A 278 -16.45 -9.01 4.96
CA TYR A 278 -17.25 -7.87 5.41
C TYR A 278 -16.90 -7.46 6.83
N GLY A 279 -16.79 -8.40 7.76
CA GLY A 279 -16.42 -8.07 9.14
C GLY A 279 -14.98 -7.54 9.27
N ILE A 280 -14.05 -8.01 8.42
CA ILE A 280 -12.70 -7.44 8.34
C ILE A 280 -12.73 -6.01 7.78
N VAL A 281 -13.42 -5.77 6.67
CA VAL A 281 -13.53 -4.43 6.07
C VAL A 281 -14.17 -3.45 7.05
N ASN A 282 -15.23 -3.87 7.76
CA ASN A 282 -15.85 -3.05 8.79
C ASN A 282 -14.86 -2.69 9.92
N ALA A 283 -14.09 -3.66 10.40
CA ALA A 283 -13.07 -3.39 11.42
C ALA A 283 -11.94 -2.48 10.90
N MET A 284 -11.48 -2.68 9.65
CA MET A 284 -10.53 -1.75 9.00
C MET A 284 -11.11 -0.33 8.96
N ASN A 285 -12.38 -0.19 8.60
CA ASN A 285 -13.10 1.08 8.53
C ASN A 285 -13.22 1.78 9.90
N ASN A 286 -13.12 1.03 10.99
CA ASN A 286 -13.20 1.52 12.37
C ASN A 286 -11.85 1.83 13.01
N VAL A 287 -10.73 1.36 12.45
CA VAL A 287 -9.38 1.68 12.98
C VAL A 287 -8.64 2.70 12.12
N ALA A 288 -8.99 2.79 10.83
CA ALA A 288 -8.35 3.70 9.89
C ALA A 288 -8.83 5.14 10.04
N GLU A 289 -7.91 6.09 9.90
CA GLU A 289 -8.19 7.54 9.97
C GLU A 289 -8.52 8.14 8.59
N CYS A 290 -8.24 7.38 7.53
CA CYS A 290 -8.63 7.67 6.16
C CYS A 290 -9.71 6.67 5.67
N PRO A 291 -10.40 6.97 4.56
CA PRO A 291 -11.35 6.06 3.93
C PRO A 291 -10.75 4.71 3.56
N ILE A 292 -11.55 3.66 3.74
CA ILE A 292 -11.28 2.36 3.13
C ILE A 292 -11.91 2.33 1.74
N THR A 293 -11.14 1.83 0.78
CA THR A 293 -11.59 1.49 -0.57
C THR A 293 -11.37 0.00 -0.81
N VAL A 294 -12.08 -0.58 -1.76
CA VAL A 294 -11.93 -2.01 -2.07
C VAL A 294 -11.86 -2.21 -3.57
N LYS A 295 -10.79 -2.86 -4.04
CA LYS A 295 -10.65 -3.29 -5.42
C LYS A 295 -11.00 -4.76 -5.58
N TYR A 296 -12.00 -5.07 -6.39
CA TYR A 296 -12.52 -6.43 -6.58
C TYR A 296 -12.81 -6.75 -8.06
N ARG A 297 -13.16 -8.00 -8.30
CA ARG A 297 -13.56 -8.55 -9.61
C ARG A 297 -15.06 -8.79 -9.65
N THR A 298 -15.60 -9.17 -10.81
CA THR A 298 -17.02 -9.56 -10.92
C THR A 298 -17.39 -10.74 -10.02
N GLY A 299 -16.41 -11.60 -9.69
CA GLY A 299 -16.54 -12.76 -8.81
C GLY A 299 -15.44 -13.78 -9.08
N ILE A 300 -15.61 -15.02 -8.60
CA ILE A 300 -14.68 -16.13 -8.90
C ILE A 300 -14.87 -16.61 -10.34
N ASN A 301 -16.12 -16.77 -10.78
CA ASN A 301 -16.49 -17.21 -12.12
C ASN A 301 -17.63 -16.34 -12.68
N ASN A 302 -17.97 -16.54 -13.95
CA ASN A 302 -19.01 -15.75 -14.62
C ASN A 302 -20.43 -16.29 -14.45
N LYS A 303 -20.59 -17.56 -14.01
CA LYS A 303 -21.92 -18.17 -13.86
C LYS A 303 -22.68 -17.56 -12.69
N HIS A 304 -21.95 -17.19 -11.65
CA HIS A 304 -22.48 -16.58 -10.43
C HIS A 304 -21.64 -15.36 -10.08
N PRO A 305 -21.80 -14.24 -10.80
CA PRO A 305 -21.09 -13.03 -10.46
C PRO A 305 -21.62 -12.48 -9.12
N LEU A 306 -20.70 -11.95 -8.31
CA LEU A 306 -20.95 -11.55 -6.92
C LEU A 306 -20.80 -10.04 -6.69
N ALA A 307 -20.21 -9.31 -7.64
CA ALA A 307 -19.86 -7.91 -7.44
C ALA A 307 -21.04 -7.01 -7.05
N VAL A 308 -22.24 -7.19 -7.61
CA VAL A 308 -23.43 -6.41 -7.22
C VAL A 308 -23.72 -6.58 -5.71
N LYS A 309 -23.83 -7.82 -5.24
CA LYS A 309 -24.08 -8.12 -3.81
C LYS A 309 -22.96 -7.63 -2.90
N VAL A 310 -21.71 -7.77 -3.36
CA VAL A 310 -20.54 -7.26 -2.63
C VAL A 310 -20.59 -5.74 -2.54
N THR A 311 -20.96 -5.06 -3.61
CA THR A 311 -21.05 -3.60 -3.68
C THR A 311 -22.06 -3.07 -2.68
N GLN A 312 -23.28 -3.61 -2.68
CA GLN A 312 -24.34 -3.24 -1.75
C GLN A 312 -23.88 -3.36 -0.30
N ARG A 313 -23.25 -4.50 0.06
CA ARG A 313 -22.80 -4.72 1.43
C ARG A 313 -21.61 -3.85 1.83
N LEU A 314 -20.70 -3.54 0.90
CA LEU A 314 -19.58 -2.62 1.16
C LEU A 314 -20.05 -1.18 1.34
N ASP A 315 -21.06 -0.75 0.59
CA ASP A 315 -21.70 0.56 0.74
C ASP A 315 -22.37 0.71 2.12
N GLU A 316 -23.11 -0.31 2.57
CA GLU A 316 -23.69 -0.35 3.93
C GLU A 316 -22.63 -0.25 5.04
N ILE A 317 -21.44 -0.83 4.83
CA ILE A 317 -20.30 -0.73 5.77
C ILE A 317 -19.69 0.69 5.76
N GLY A 318 -19.98 1.50 4.76
CA GLY A 318 -19.42 2.83 4.58
C GLY A 318 -18.05 2.83 3.90
N VAL A 319 -17.81 1.90 2.97
CA VAL A 319 -16.69 1.98 2.01
C VAL A 319 -16.96 3.11 1.04
N GLN A 320 -15.98 3.99 0.81
CA GLN A 320 -16.21 5.20 -0.01
C GLN A 320 -16.03 4.99 -1.50
N LEU A 321 -15.19 4.03 -1.89
CA LEU A 321 -14.89 3.73 -3.30
C LEU A 321 -14.72 2.22 -3.52
N GLY A 322 -15.46 1.69 -4.49
CA GLY A 322 -15.26 0.37 -5.06
C GLY A 322 -14.57 0.45 -6.43
N ILE A 323 -13.48 -0.29 -6.62
CA ILE A 323 -12.80 -0.41 -7.91
C ILE A 323 -13.11 -1.79 -8.50
N VAL A 324 -13.91 -1.84 -9.55
CA VAL A 324 -14.46 -3.08 -10.12
C VAL A 324 -13.74 -3.41 -11.41
N HIS A 325 -13.00 -4.52 -11.38
CA HIS A 325 -12.49 -5.13 -12.59
C HIS A 325 -13.60 -5.94 -13.25
N GLY A 326 -13.99 -5.58 -14.48
CA GLY A 326 -15.07 -6.21 -15.26
C GLY A 326 -14.81 -7.66 -15.70
N ARG A 327 -13.92 -8.37 -15.04
CA ARG A 327 -13.62 -9.79 -15.29
C ARG A 327 -13.73 -10.58 -14.00
N SER A 328 -14.15 -11.84 -14.09
CA SER A 328 -14.03 -12.78 -12.97
C SER A 328 -12.58 -13.19 -12.75
N ARG A 329 -12.29 -13.85 -11.64
CA ARG A 329 -10.98 -14.46 -11.38
C ARG A 329 -10.59 -15.41 -12.51
N LEU A 330 -11.47 -16.36 -12.87
CA LEU A 330 -11.16 -17.43 -13.82
C LEU A 330 -10.83 -16.90 -15.22
N GLN A 331 -11.43 -15.78 -15.62
CA GLN A 331 -11.10 -15.14 -16.89
C GLN A 331 -9.68 -14.58 -16.93
N ARG A 332 -9.03 -14.32 -15.78
CA ARG A 332 -7.72 -13.67 -15.70
C ARG A 332 -7.63 -12.49 -16.67
N TYR A 333 -6.88 -12.63 -17.76
CA TYR A 333 -6.68 -11.68 -18.86
C TYR A 333 -7.09 -12.22 -20.24
N SER A 334 -7.78 -13.36 -20.31
CA SER A 334 -8.11 -14.03 -21.58
C SER A 334 -9.40 -13.55 -22.24
N LYS A 335 -10.14 -12.64 -21.60
CA LYS A 335 -11.43 -12.10 -22.08
C LYS A 335 -11.48 -10.59 -21.93
N LEU A 336 -12.40 -9.96 -22.65
CA LEU A 336 -12.72 -8.55 -22.48
C LEU A 336 -13.41 -8.29 -21.15
N ALA A 337 -13.30 -7.05 -20.66
CA ALA A 337 -14.06 -6.60 -19.49
C ALA A 337 -15.53 -6.41 -19.85
N ASP A 338 -16.41 -6.80 -18.94
CA ASP A 338 -17.86 -6.66 -19.04
C ASP A 338 -18.29 -5.30 -18.49
N TRP A 339 -18.36 -4.32 -19.38
CA TRP A 339 -18.78 -2.95 -19.04
C TRP A 339 -20.26 -2.84 -18.71
N SER A 340 -21.10 -3.72 -19.28
CA SER A 340 -22.53 -3.78 -18.95
C SER A 340 -22.71 -4.19 -17.49
N TYR A 341 -22.00 -5.21 -17.04
CA TYR A 341 -22.05 -5.63 -15.64
C TYR A 341 -21.43 -4.60 -14.68
N ILE A 342 -20.39 -3.87 -15.09
CA ILE A 342 -19.87 -2.73 -14.29
C ILE A 342 -20.96 -1.66 -14.11
N LYS A 343 -21.75 -1.38 -15.15
CA LYS A 343 -22.88 -0.43 -15.06
C LYS A 343 -23.91 -0.88 -14.03
N GLU A 344 -24.31 -2.15 -14.06
CA GLU A 344 -25.21 -2.74 -13.06
C GLU A 344 -24.65 -2.61 -11.64
N VAL A 345 -23.35 -2.85 -11.47
CA VAL A 345 -22.67 -2.65 -10.18
C VAL A 345 -22.76 -1.19 -9.73
N LYS A 346 -22.52 -0.21 -10.61
CA LYS A 346 -22.64 1.21 -10.27
C LYS A 346 -24.05 1.61 -9.88
N GLU A 347 -25.07 1.05 -10.55
CA GLU A 347 -26.49 1.30 -10.28
C GLU A 347 -26.92 0.68 -8.94
N SER A 348 -26.29 -0.42 -8.52
CA SER A 348 -26.55 -1.04 -7.21
C SER A 348 -25.93 -0.30 -6.02
N ALA A 349 -24.95 0.58 -6.26
CA ALA A 349 -24.31 1.38 -5.23
C ALA A 349 -25.15 2.62 -4.92
N GLY A 350 -25.47 2.83 -3.66
CA GLY A 350 -26.07 4.05 -3.12
C GLY A 350 -25.03 5.15 -2.99
N SER A 351 -24.36 5.23 -1.84
CA SER A 351 -23.44 6.34 -1.52
C SER A 351 -22.01 6.10 -2.00
N MET A 352 -21.61 4.83 -2.06
CA MET A 352 -20.27 4.41 -2.52
C MET A 352 -20.04 4.76 -3.99
N GLN A 353 -18.89 5.38 -4.28
CA GLN A 353 -18.46 5.64 -5.66
C GLN A 353 -17.91 4.35 -6.30
N ILE A 354 -18.02 4.24 -7.64
CA ILE A 354 -17.52 3.08 -8.39
C ILE A 354 -16.62 3.52 -9.53
N PHE A 355 -15.44 2.90 -9.62
CA PHE A 355 -14.55 2.97 -10.77
C PHE A 355 -14.54 1.61 -11.48
N GLY A 356 -14.83 1.61 -12.78
CA GLY A 356 -14.71 0.42 -13.64
C GLY A 356 -13.34 0.35 -14.32
N ILE A 357 -12.73 -0.84 -14.35
CA ILE A 357 -11.43 -1.12 -14.99
C ILE A 357 -11.37 -2.48 -15.71
#